data_AF-A0A397W1B7-F1
#
_entry.id   AF-A0A397W1B7-F1
#
_cell.length_a   1.000
_cell.length_b   1.000
_cell.length_c   1.000
_cell.angle_alpha   90.00
_cell.angle_beta   90.00
_cell.angle_gamma   90.00
#
_symmetry.space_group_name_H-M   'P 1'
#
loop_
_entity.id
_entity.type
_entity.pdbx_description
1 polymer ?
#
loop_
_entity_poly.entity_id
_entity_poly.type
_entity_poly.pdbx_seq_one_letter_code
_entity_poly.pdbx_strand_id
1 'polypeptide(L)'
;MNEVGNCYRNGIGVKKDEYKAFMFYQKSAKLRDAQGICNVGYCYLNGIGITRDLLKANDWYKIAFNNSNLIKALQNMTDDSSENGIVSIDCERVGVGPGNKEDALARVAIVDYHFKVILDKYVQVKDVTDYRTSISGITPKLLANSYRFEDVQHEVAELISDRIVIGHSLHHDLEILKLYHPRELKRDTSLLNINGSSKTPRLKELAKKELGITIQKGEHSSAVDALVCMMLYRKHESKEEKMIPDF
;
A
#
# COMPACT_ATOMS: atom_id res chain seq x y z
N MET A 1 -6.35 23.38 -18.71
CA MET A 1 -5.39 24.32 -19.37
C MET A 1 -4.17 23.61 -19.91
N ASN A 2 -3.76 22.50 -19.28
CA ASN A 2 -2.70 21.62 -19.76
C ASN A 2 -2.82 21.23 -21.24
N GLU A 3 -4.00 20.81 -21.69
CA GLU A 3 -4.21 20.40 -23.09
C GLU A 3 -3.97 21.52 -24.10
N VAL A 4 -4.28 22.77 -23.75
CA VAL A 4 -3.95 23.93 -24.60
C VAL A 4 -2.44 24.12 -24.68
N GLY A 5 -1.71 23.88 -23.58
CA GLY A 5 -0.26 23.83 -23.58
C GLY A 5 0.29 22.74 -24.51
N ASN A 6 -0.32 21.55 -24.52
CA ASN A 6 0.04 20.45 -25.44
C ASN A 6 -0.19 20.84 -26.90
N CYS A 7 -1.31 21.51 -27.21
CA CYS A 7 -1.57 22.01 -28.56
C CYS A 7 -0.47 22.97 -29.05
N TYR A 8 -0.05 23.93 -28.22
CA TYR A 8 1.05 24.83 -28.57
C TYR A 8 2.42 24.13 -28.62
N ARG A 9 2.68 23.16 -27.73
CA ARG A 9 3.94 22.40 -27.73
C ARG A 9 4.09 21.54 -28.99
N ASN A 10 3.00 20.90 -29.43
CA ASN A 10 3.01 19.92 -30.52
C ASN A 10 2.52 20.49 -31.85
N GLY A 11 1.99 21.72 -31.88
CA GLY A 11 1.41 22.33 -33.07
C GLY A 11 0.07 21.74 -33.50
N ILE A 12 -0.74 21.25 -32.55
CA ILE A 12 -2.04 20.62 -32.84
C ILE A 12 -3.11 21.71 -32.95
N GLY A 13 -3.61 21.95 -34.17
CA GLY A 13 -4.64 22.95 -34.44
C GLY A 13 -4.20 24.41 -34.29
N VAL A 14 -2.96 24.66 -33.84
CA VAL A 14 -2.32 25.97 -33.71
C VAL A 14 -0.86 25.87 -34.14
N LYS A 15 -0.24 27.00 -34.49
CA LYS A 15 1.20 27.03 -34.76
C LYS A 15 1.99 26.66 -33.50
N LYS A 16 2.98 25.78 -33.64
CA LYS A 16 3.88 25.37 -32.55
C LYS A 16 4.55 26.61 -31.93
N ASP A 17 4.45 26.73 -30.61
CA ASP A 17 5.00 27.84 -29.81
C ASP A 17 5.28 27.35 -28.38
N GLU A 18 6.52 26.99 -28.11
CA GLU A 18 6.91 26.40 -26.83
C GLU A 18 6.83 27.40 -25.66
N TYR A 19 7.02 28.70 -25.92
CA TYR A 19 6.87 29.74 -24.91
C TYR A 19 5.42 29.88 -24.46
N LYS A 20 4.47 29.90 -25.42
CA LYS A 20 3.03 29.86 -25.07
C LYS A 20 2.66 28.56 -24.36
N ALA A 21 3.21 27.42 -24.78
CA ALA A 21 2.99 26.15 -24.09
C ALA A 21 3.39 26.24 -22.60
N PHE A 22 4.59 26.75 -22.32
CA PHE A 22 5.09 26.98 -20.97
C PHE A 22 4.17 27.90 -20.15
N MET A 23 3.68 29.00 -20.74
CA MET A 23 2.75 29.90 -20.07
C MET A 23 1.41 29.22 -19.71
N PHE A 24 0.88 28.35 -20.57
CA PHE A 24 -0.33 27.58 -20.26
C PHE A 24 -0.09 26.51 -19.20
N TYR A 25 1.07 25.84 -19.22
CA TYR A 25 1.46 24.92 -18.14
C TYR A 25 1.58 25.65 -16.80
N GLN A 26 2.17 26.84 -16.76
CA GLN A 26 2.20 27.66 -15.53
C GLN A 26 0.80 28.04 -15.05
N LYS A 27 -0.11 28.43 -15.95
CA LYS A 27 -1.50 28.73 -15.58
C LYS A 27 -2.20 27.50 -15.01
N SER A 28 -1.99 26.32 -15.60
CA SER A 28 -2.51 25.05 -15.10
C SER A 28 -1.92 24.75 -13.70
N ALA A 29 -0.60 24.89 -13.54
CA ALA A 29 0.08 24.66 -12.27
C ALA A 29 -0.39 25.58 -11.14
N LYS A 30 -0.70 26.87 -11.44
CA LYS A 30 -1.30 27.81 -10.48
C LYS A 30 -2.67 27.37 -9.97
N LEU A 31 -3.41 26.59 -10.77
CA LEU A 31 -4.67 25.97 -10.38
C LEU A 31 -4.50 24.60 -9.70
N ARG A 32 -3.27 24.27 -9.25
CA ARG A 32 -2.93 23.00 -8.60
C ARG A 32 -3.13 21.75 -9.47
N ASP A 33 -3.25 21.90 -10.78
CA ASP A 33 -3.35 20.79 -11.73
C ASP A 33 -2.03 20.00 -11.77
N ALA A 34 -2.10 18.71 -11.39
CA ALA A 34 -0.92 17.86 -11.25
C ALA A 34 -0.12 17.76 -12.56
N GLN A 35 -0.81 17.63 -13.69
CA GLN A 35 -0.17 17.55 -15.00
C GLN A 35 0.52 18.86 -15.37
N GLY A 36 -0.11 20.00 -15.08
CA GLY A 36 0.47 21.33 -15.21
C GLY A 36 1.74 21.52 -14.42
N ILE A 37 1.75 21.14 -13.13
CA ILE A 37 2.93 21.26 -12.25
C ILE A 37 4.09 20.41 -12.80
N CYS A 38 3.82 19.15 -13.17
CA CYS A 38 4.81 18.27 -13.78
C CYS A 38 5.36 18.83 -15.09
N ASN A 39 4.49 19.40 -15.93
CA ASN A 39 4.89 19.97 -17.22
C ASN A 39 5.72 21.25 -17.06
N VAL A 40 5.52 22.05 -16.02
CA VAL A 40 6.41 23.18 -15.68
C VAL A 40 7.79 22.68 -15.26
N GLY A 41 7.87 21.66 -14.41
CA GLY A 41 9.14 21.02 -14.05
C GLY A 41 9.88 20.44 -15.27
N TYR A 42 9.13 19.81 -16.17
CA TYR A 42 9.65 19.26 -17.43
C TYR A 42 10.17 20.34 -18.39
N CYS A 43 9.50 21.50 -18.46
CA CYS A 43 9.97 22.65 -19.23
C CYS A 43 11.31 23.18 -18.71
N TYR A 44 11.47 23.34 -17.40
CA TYR A 44 12.76 23.76 -16.81
C TYR A 44 13.86 22.71 -16.97
N LEU A 45 13.51 21.42 -16.92
CA LEU A 45 14.47 20.32 -17.10
C LEU A 45 15.07 20.30 -18.53
N ASN A 46 14.23 20.54 -19.54
CA ASN A 46 14.59 20.38 -20.95
C ASN A 46 14.77 21.69 -21.73
N GLY A 47 14.49 22.84 -21.11
CA GLY A 47 14.57 24.15 -21.76
C GLY A 47 13.44 24.41 -22.78
N ILE A 48 12.23 23.87 -22.54
CA ILE A 48 11.10 24.01 -23.47
C ILE A 48 10.34 25.29 -23.15
N GLY A 49 10.42 26.27 -24.04
CA GLY A 49 9.74 27.56 -23.88
C GLY A 49 10.30 28.45 -22.77
N ILE A 50 11.38 28.03 -22.11
CA ILE A 50 12.08 28.75 -21.04
C ILE A 50 13.54 28.26 -20.99
N THR A 51 14.46 29.08 -20.47
CA THR A 51 15.84 28.64 -20.24
C THR A 51 15.88 27.46 -19.27
N ARG A 52 16.68 26.44 -19.60
CA ARG A 52 16.91 25.26 -18.77
C ARG A 52 17.47 25.65 -17.40
N ASP A 53 16.86 25.12 -16.33
CA ASP A 53 17.23 25.38 -14.94
C ASP A 53 16.90 24.15 -14.08
N LEU A 54 17.93 23.38 -13.72
CA LEU A 54 17.78 22.12 -12.98
C LEU A 54 17.29 22.31 -11.54
N LEU A 55 17.66 23.44 -10.91
CA LEU A 55 17.25 23.73 -9.54
C LEU A 55 15.75 24.03 -9.50
N LYS A 56 15.28 24.88 -10.43
CA LYS A 56 13.83 25.13 -10.56
C LYS A 56 13.06 23.88 -10.96
N ALA A 57 13.58 23.05 -11.86
CA ALA A 57 12.95 21.78 -12.21
C ALA A 57 12.75 20.90 -10.96
N ASN A 58 13.78 20.78 -10.11
CA ASN A 58 13.71 20.03 -8.87
C ASN A 58 12.65 20.60 -7.90
N ASP A 59 12.59 21.92 -7.74
CA ASP A 59 11.61 22.57 -6.88
C ASP A 59 10.17 22.33 -7.37
N TRP A 60 9.94 22.39 -8.68
CA TRP A 60 8.64 22.07 -9.28
C TRP A 60 8.25 20.60 -9.12
N TYR A 61 9.20 19.67 -9.19
CA TYR A 61 8.92 18.25 -8.92
C TYR A 61 8.63 17.96 -7.44
N LYS A 62 9.28 18.66 -6.50
CA LYS A 62 8.91 18.59 -5.08
C LYS A 62 7.49 19.11 -4.84
N ILE A 63 7.11 20.20 -5.51
CA ILE A 63 5.74 20.72 -5.46
C ILE A 63 4.77 19.69 -6.04
N ALA A 64 5.10 19.00 -7.14
CA ALA A 64 4.27 17.94 -7.71
C ALA A 64 4.08 16.77 -6.75
N PHE A 65 5.14 16.33 -6.08
CA PHE A 65 5.08 15.27 -5.06
C PHE A 65 4.18 15.68 -3.89
N ASN A 66 4.36 16.88 -3.35
CA ASN A 66 3.54 17.39 -2.25
C ASN A 66 2.09 17.66 -2.67
N ASN A 67 1.85 18.11 -3.90
CA ASN A 67 0.52 18.31 -4.45
C ASN A 67 -0.18 16.96 -4.67
N SER A 68 0.51 15.93 -5.17
CA SER A 68 -0.02 14.57 -5.21
C SER A 68 -0.41 14.07 -3.82
N ASN A 69 0.43 14.32 -2.81
CA ASN A 69 0.12 13.95 -1.43
C ASN A 69 -1.06 14.77 -0.86
N LEU A 70 -1.19 16.04 -1.21
CA LEU A 70 -2.31 16.89 -0.82
C LEU A 70 -3.61 16.51 -1.55
N ILE A 71 -3.56 16.18 -2.85
CA ILE A 71 -4.70 15.66 -3.61
C ILE A 71 -5.14 14.33 -3.02
N LYS A 72 -4.21 13.42 -2.69
CA LYS A 72 -4.53 12.19 -1.96
C LYS A 72 -5.15 12.49 -0.60
N ALA A 73 -4.61 13.46 0.15
CA ALA A 73 -5.19 13.86 1.43
C ALA A 73 -6.58 14.50 1.28
N LEU A 74 -6.83 15.25 0.20
CA LEU A 74 -8.12 15.88 -0.09
C LEU A 74 -9.14 14.87 -0.66
N GLN A 75 -8.71 13.89 -1.46
CA GLN A 75 -9.51 12.74 -1.90
C GLN A 75 -9.93 11.89 -0.70
N ASN A 76 -8.99 11.62 0.21
CA ASN A 76 -9.29 11.00 1.51
C ASN A 76 -10.26 11.82 2.38
N MET A 77 -10.43 13.12 2.11
CA MET A 77 -11.41 13.99 2.77
C MET A 77 -12.75 14.09 2.02
N THR A 78 -12.88 13.54 0.80
CA THR A 78 -14.09 13.66 -0.04
C THR A 78 -14.70 12.35 -0.52
N ASP A 79 -14.07 11.19 -0.33
CA ASP A 79 -14.51 9.94 -0.95
C ASP A 79 -15.39 9.03 -0.06
N ASP A 80 -16.30 8.37 -0.76
CA ASP A 80 -17.42 7.52 -0.32
C ASP A 80 -17.08 6.58 0.86
N SER A 81 -17.95 6.61 1.88
CA SER A 81 -17.84 5.84 3.11
C SER A 81 -17.83 4.32 2.93
N SER A 82 -18.21 3.82 1.75
CA SER A 82 -18.29 2.39 1.43
C SER A 82 -16.92 1.73 1.23
N GLU A 83 -15.93 2.44 0.65
CA GLU A 83 -14.61 1.88 0.33
C GLU A 83 -13.56 2.12 1.44
N ASN A 84 -13.75 3.16 2.27
CA ASN A 84 -12.92 3.42 3.46
C ASN A 84 -13.12 2.38 4.58
N GLY A 85 -14.14 1.55 4.47
CA GLY A 85 -14.42 0.45 5.39
C GLY A 85 -13.58 -0.81 5.14
N ILE A 86 -12.68 -0.85 4.15
CA ILE A 86 -11.95 -2.08 3.79
C ILE A 86 -10.44 -1.88 3.96
N VAL A 87 -9.81 -2.80 4.69
CA VAL A 87 -8.36 -2.85 4.89
C VAL A 87 -7.84 -4.27 4.73
N SER A 88 -6.57 -4.43 4.36
CA SER A 88 -5.87 -5.71 4.47
C SER A 88 -4.76 -5.63 5.50
N ILE A 89 -4.51 -6.74 6.19
CA ILE A 89 -3.51 -6.87 7.25
C ILE A 89 -2.65 -8.11 7.00
N ASP A 90 -1.39 -8.02 7.41
CA ASP A 90 -0.47 -9.15 7.47
C ASP A 90 0.50 -8.97 8.64
N CYS A 91 0.83 -10.08 9.31
CA CYS A 91 1.73 -10.09 10.47
C CYS A 91 2.92 -11.03 10.27
N GLU A 92 4.12 -10.52 10.57
CA GLU A 92 5.32 -11.33 10.71
C GLU A 92 5.55 -11.72 12.16
N ARG A 93 6.02 -12.94 12.36
CA ARG A 93 6.24 -13.53 13.68
C ARG A 93 7.64 -14.09 13.85
N VAL A 94 8.11 -14.09 15.08
CA VAL A 94 9.36 -14.72 15.51
C VAL A 94 9.08 -15.77 16.58
N GLY A 95 9.97 -16.75 16.69
CA GLY A 95 9.94 -17.72 17.78
C GLY A 95 10.49 -17.13 19.08
N VAL A 96 9.81 -17.41 20.18
CA VAL A 96 10.22 -17.05 21.54
C VAL A 96 10.15 -18.26 22.47
N GLY A 97 10.83 -18.14 23.61
CA GLY A 97 10.77 -19.12 24.68
C GLY A 97 11.54 -20.43 24.41
N PRO A 98 11.62 -21.33 25.42
CA PRO A 98 12.45 -22.53 25.33
C PRO A 98 11.99 -23.48 24.21
N GLY A 99 12.88 -23.76 23.26
CA GLY A 99 12.62 -24.72 22.18
C GLY A 99 11.66 -24.23 21.10
N ASN A 100 11.50 -22.91 20.92
CA ASN A 100 10.70 -22.27 19.87
C ASN A 100 9.21 -22.68 19.86
N LYS A 101 8.64 -22.95 21.04
CA LYS A 101 7.25 -23.41 21.15
C LYS A 101 6.20 -22.30 21.09
N GLU A 102 6.63 -21.05 21.16
CA GLU A 102 5.75 -19.88 21.19
C GLU A 102 6.11 -18.90 20.08
N ASP A 103 5.09 -18.20 19.56
CA ASP A 103 5.23 -17.15 18.56
C ASP A 103 5.01 -15.79 19.23
N ALA A 104 5.77 -14.78 18.77
CA ALA A 104 5.54 -13.38 19.11
C ALA A 104 5.41 -12.53 17.84
N LEU A 105 4.53 -11.53 17.87
CA LEU A 105 4.39 -10.53 16.81
C LEU A 105 5.69 -9.72 16.70
N ALA A 106 6.23 -9.62 15.49
CA ALA A 106 7.47 -8.89 15.21
C ALA A 106 7.29 -7.75 14.21
N ARG A 107 6.30 -7.84 13.31
CA ARG A 107 5.90 -6.75 12.42
C ARG A 107 4.44 -6.90 12.04
N VAL A 108 3.74 -5.79 11.86
CA VAL A 108 2.38 -5.75 11.30
C VAL A 108 2.32 -4.65 10.25
N ALA A 109 1.64 -4.93 9.14
CA ALA A 109 1.33 -3.93 8.13
C ALA A 109 -0.15 -3.92 7.81
N ILE A 110 -0.70 -2.73 7.59
CA ILE A 110 -2.08 -2.51 7.15
C ILE A 110 -2.08 -1.66 5.89
N VAL A 111 -2.89 -2.07 4.93
CA VAL A 111 -3.05 -1.42 3.63
C VAL A 111 -4.53 -1.08 3.42
N ASP A 112 -4.83 0.11 2.95
CA ASP A 112 -6.20 0.50 2.60
C ASP A 112 -6.63 -0.03 1.22
N TYR A 113 -7.92 0.12 0.90
CA TYR A 113 -8.49 -0.29 -0.39
C TYR A 113 -7.78 0.31 -1.62
N HIS A 114 -7.13 1.46 -1.45
CA HIS A 114 -6.39 2.19 -2.47
C HIS A 114 -4.92 1.80 -2.57
N PHE A 115 -4.52 0.70 -1.92
CA PHE A 115 -3.15 0.18 -1.87
C PHE A 115 -2.15 1.10 -1.15
N LYS A 116 -2.61 2.01 -0.30
CA LYS A 116 -1.72 2.80 0.56
C LYS A 116 -1.43 2.02 1.83
N VAL A 117 -0.15 1.87 2.14
CA VAL A 117 0.29 1.37 3.45
C VAL A 117 -0.05 2.44 4.50
N ILE A 118 -0.99 2.13 5.39
CA ILE A 118 -1.46 3.03 6.46
C ILE A 118 -0.84 2.69 7.82
N LEU A 119 -0.31 1.47 7.97
CA LEU A 119 0.50 1.04 9.11
C LEU A 119 1.61 0.12 8.61
N ASP A 120 2.84 0.30 9.11
CA ASP A 120 3.95 -0.65 8.94
C ASP A 120 4.88 -0.49 10.15
N LYS A 121 4.71 -1.35 11.15
CA LYS A 121 5.41 -1.23 12.43
C LYS A 121 6.08 -2.53 12.83
N TYR A 122 7.33 -2.39 13.28
CA TYR A 122 8.06 -3.45 13.98
C TYR A 122 7.72 -3.41 15.46
N VAL A 123 7.65 -4.59 16.08
CA VAL A 123 7.21 -4.77 17.46
C VAL A 123 8.35 -5.32 18.32
N GLN A 124 8.50 -4.78 19.52
CA GLN A 124 9.51 -5.19 20.46
C GLN A 124 9.20 -6.59 20.99
N VAL A 125 10.15 -7.50 20.83
CA VAL A 125 10.05 -8.88 21.31
C VAL A 125 11.21 -9.18 22.26
N LYS A 126 10.89 -9.73 23.44
CA LYS A 126 11.87 -10.20 24.41
C LYS A 126 12.17 -11.68 24.17
N ASP A 127 13.40 -12.09 24.48
CA ASP A 127 13.82 -13.49 24.47
C ASP A 127 13.56 -14.23 23.13
N VAL A 128 13.85 -13.54 22.01
CA VAL A 128 13.76 -14.12 20.67
C VAL A 128 14.75 -15.28 20.55
N THR A 129 14.22 -16.46 20.25
CA THR A 129 14.99 -17.70 20.07
C THR A 129 15.16 -18.07 18.61
N ASP A 130 14.24 -17.64 17.74
CA ASP A 130 14.34 -17.84 16.29
C ASP A 130 13.69 -16.68 15.53
N TYR A 131 14.50 -15.91 14.81
CA TYR A 131 14.03 -14.79 13.99
C TYR A 131 13.26 -15.22 12.75
N ARG A 132 13.43 -16.46 12.29
CA ARG A 132 12.82 -16.98 11.06
C ARG A 132 13.06 -16.09 9.84
N THR A 133 14.22 -15.43 9.79
CA THR A 133 14.52 -14.33 8.85
C THR A 133 14.25 -14.68 7.38
N SER A 134 14.47 -15.94 6.99
CA SER A 134 14.21 -16.41 5.63
C SER A 134 12.73 -16.42 5.22
N ILE A 135 11.80 -16.40 6.18
CA ILE A 135 10.36 -16.39 5.95
C ILE A 135 9.65 -15.19 6.58
N SER A 136 10.28 -14.46 7.51
CA SER A 136 9.69 -13.30 8.18
C SER A 136 10.30 -11.97 7.75
N GLY A 137 11.50 -12.00 7.14
CA GLY A 137 12.32 -10.82 6.90
C GLY A 137 12.85 -10.14 8.17
N ILE A 138 12.54 -10.68 9.36
CA ILE A 138 12.89 -10.03 10.63
C ILE A 138 14.35 -10.29 10.98
N THR A 139 15.04 -9.24 11.42
CA THR A 139 16.42 -9.30 11.91
C THR A 139 16.52 -8.59 13.27
N PRO A 140 17.52 -8.91 14.11
CA PRO A 140 17.74 -8.21 15.38
C PRO A 140 17.80 -6.69 15.23
N LYS A 141 18.39 -6.20 14.13
CA LYS A 141 18.53 -4.76 13.85
C LYS A 141 17.17 -4.07 13.65
N LEU A 142 16.21 -4.74 13.04
CA LEU A 142 14.86 -4.20 12.84
C LEU A 142 14.09 -4.10 14.16
N LEU A 143 14.32 -5.01 15.09
CA LEU A 143 13.65 -5.00 16.39
C LEU A 143 14.30 -4.05 17.42
N ALA A 144 15.54 -3.61 17.21
CA ALA A 144 16.27 -2.78 18.18
C ALA A 144 15.61 -1.42 18.50
N ASN A 145 14.87 -0.83 17.55
CA ASN A 145 14.18 0.45 17.69
C ASN A 145 12.66 0.32 17.42
N SER A 146 12.09 -0.80 17.84
CA SER A 146 10.69 -1.16 17.58
C SER A 146 9.72 -0.63 18.65
N TYR A 147 8.44 -0.67 18.34
CA TYR A 147 7.36 -0.19 19.21
C TYR A 147 6.93 -1.25 20.22
N ARG A 148 6.36 -0.85 21.35
CA ARG A 148 5.80 -1.80 22.31
C ARG A 148 4.60 -2.52 21.72
N PHE A 149 4.43 -3.78 22.08
CA PHE A 149 3.30 -4.60 21.61
C PHE A 149 1.95 -3.93 21.91
N GLU A 150 1.75 -3.44 23.13
CA GLU A 150 0.47 -2.85 23.55
C GLU A 150 0.10 -1.60 22.72
N ASP A 151 1.07 -0.75 22.38
CA ASP A 151 0.84 0.47 21.60
C ASP A 151 0.44 0.13 20.15
N VAL A 152 1.14 -0.84 19.55
CA VAL A 152 0.85 -1.31 18.19
C VAL A 152 -0.49 -2.04 18.14
N GLN A 153 -0.75 -2.89 19.14
CA GLN A 153 -2.02 -3.61 19.25
C GLN A 153 -3.21 -2.65 19.32
N HIS A 154 -3.11 -1.60 20.14
CA HIS A 154 -4.16 -0.60 20.28
C HIS A 154 -4.43 0.14 18.96
N GLU A 155 -3.38 0.61 18.29
CA GLU A 155 -3.50 1.31 17.01
C GLU A 155 -4.04 0.39 15.91
N VAL A 156 -3.63 -0.88 15.86
CA VAL A 156 -4.21 -1.87 14.93
C VAL A 156 -5.70 -2.04 15.21
N ALA A 157 -6.10 -2.19 16.49
CA ALA A 157 -7.50 -2.34 16.86
C ALA A 157 -8.35 -1.15 16.41
N GLU A 158 -7.85 0.08 16.59
CA GLU A 158 -8.52 1.29 16.10
C GLU A 158 -8.62 1.34 14.57
N LEU A 159 -7.55 0.97 13.87
CA LEU A 159 -7.50 1.00 12.40
C LEU A 159 -8.43 -0.03 11.75
N ILE A 160 -8.67 -1.16 12.40
CA ILE A 160 -9.54 -2.22 11.87
C ILE A 160 -10.98 -2.18 12.41
N SER A 161 -11.26 -1.36 13.43
CA SER A 161 -12.59 -1.27 14.05
C SER A 161 -13.66 -0.96 13.01
N ASP A 162 -14.74 -1.74 13.01
CA ASP A 162 -15.89 -1.61 12.12
C ASP A 162 -15.55 -1.67 10.62
N ARG A 163 -14.39 -2.23 10.27
CA ARG A 163 -13.93 -2.41 8.89
C ARG A 163 -13.95 -3.87 8.47
N ILE A 164 -14.17 -4.11 7.18
CA ILE A 164 -13.84 -5.37 6.53
C ILE A 164 -12.30 -5.52 6.56
N VAL A 165 -11.82 -6.59 7.17
CA VAL A 165 -10.40 -6.93 7.29
C VAL A 165 -10.09 -8.12 6.41
N ILE A 166 -9.18 -7.90 5.48
CA ILE A 166 -8.70 -8.90 4.54
C ILE A 166 -7.36 -9.45 5.01
N GLY A 167 -7.15 -10.75 4.91
CA GLY A 167 -5.85 -11.37 5.15
C GLY A 167 -5.67 -12.69 4.40
N HIS A 168 -4.62 -13.44 4.74
CA HIS A 168 -4.39 -14.78 4.22
C HIS A 168 -4.04 -15.73 5.36
N SER A 169 -4.95 -16.64 5.72
CA SER A 169 -4.94 -17.34 7.01
C SER A 169 -5.11 -16.37 8.19
N LEU A 170 -6.08 -15.45 8.04
CA LEU A 170 -6.29 -14.26 8.87
C LEU A 170 -6.46 -14.57 10.37
N HIS A 171 -6.96 -15.76 10.73
CA HIS A 171 -7.06 -16.18 12.13
C HIS A 171 -5.71 -16.12 12.85
N HIS A 172 -4.62 -16.50 12.20
CA HIS A 172 -3.32 -16.50 12.85
C HIS A 172 -2.79 -15.07 13.10
N ASP A 173 -3.11 -14.12 12.20
CA ASP A 173 -2.74 -12.71 12.37
C ASP A 173 -3.51 -12.10 13.54
N LEU A 174 -4.82 -12.33 13.61
CA LEU A 174 -5.66 -11.85 14.70
C LEU A 174 -5.29 -12.51 16.05
N GLU A 175 -4.95 -13.80 16.04
CA GLU A 175 -4.48 -14.54 17.23
C GLU A 175 -3.18 -13.96 17.78
N ILE A 176 -2.17 -13.71 16.92
CA ILE A 176 -0.88 -13.17 17.37
C ILE A 176 -1.00 -11.70 17.83
N LEU A 177 -1.93 -10.95 17.22
CA LEU A 177 -2.32 -9.61 17.68
C LEU A 177 -3.17 -9.65 18.96
N LYS A 178 -3.67 -10.82 19.37
CA LYS A 178 -4.63 -11.01 20.48
C LYS A 178 -5.86 -10.11 20.30
N LEU A 179 -6.37 -10.02 19.08
CA LEU A 179 -7.55 -9.23 18.73
C LEU A 179 -8.70 -10.12 18.27
N TYR A 180 -9.91 -9.77 18.69
CA TYR A 180 -11.13 -10.31 18.13
C TYR A 180 -11.63 -9.39 17.02
N HIS A 181 -12.13 -9.97 15.93
CA HIS A 181 -12.82 -9.24 14.88
C HIS A 181 -14.14 -9.96 14.54
N PRO A 182 -15.26 -9.26 14.27
CA PRO A 182 -16.52 -9.90 13.91
C PRO A 182 -16.39 -10.74 12.63
N ARG A 183 -17.02 -11.91 12.60
CA ARG A 183 -16.90 -12.88 11.50
C ARG A 183 -17.32 -12.27 10.17
N GLU A 184 -18.44 -11.57 10.16
CA GLU A 184 -19.05 -10.90 9.01
C GLU A 184 -18.16 -9.80 8.41
N LEU A 185 -17.16 -9.34 9.16
CA LEU A 185 -16.17 -8.35 8.73
C LEU A 185 -14.81 -8.97 8.37
N LYS A 186 -14.66 -10.30 8.37
CA LYS A 186 -13.41 -10.96 7.96
C LYS A 186 -13.47 -11.43 6.52
N ARG A 187 -12.37 -11.26 5.77
CA ARG A 187 -12.18 -11.82 4.42
C ARG A 187 -10.84 -12.54 4.33
N ASP A 188 -10.87 -13.85 4.33
CA ASP A 188 -9.68 -14.68 4.23
C ASP A 188 -9.45 -15.15 2.78
N THR A 189 -8.42 -14.60 2.15
CA THR A 189 -8.03 -14.96 0.79
C THR A 189 -7.53 -16.41 0.69
N SER A 190 -7.17 -17.06 1.79
CA SER A 190 -6.79 -18.47 1.78
C SER A 190 -7.97 -19.40 1.46
N LEU A 191 -9.21 -18.90 1.54
CA LEU A 191 -10.42 -19.63 1.15
C LEU A 191 -10.69 -19.56 -0.36
N LEU A 192 -9.92 -18.75 -1.10
CA LEU A 192 -9.99 -18.73 -2.56
C LEU A 192 -9.51 -20.06 -3.13
N ASN A 193 -10.45 -20.88 -3.60
CA ASN A 193 -10.12 -22.19 -4.12
C ASN A 193 -9.46 -22.11 -5.51
N ILE A 194 -8.22 -22.59 -5.59
CA ILE A 194 -7.53 -22.88 -6.84
C ILE A 194 -8.04 -24.22 -7.39
N ASN A 195 -8.90 -24.18 -8.41
CA ASN A 195 -9.30 -25.34 -9.21
C ASN A 195 -10.04 -26.49 -8.46
N GLY A 196 -10.64 -26.23 -7.31
CA GLY A 196 -11.36 -27.27 -6.55
C GLY A 196 -10.46 -28.14 -5.67
N SER A 197 -9.22 -27.70 -5.41
CA SER A 197 -8.32 -28.34 -4.44
C SER A 197 -8.91 -28.28 -3.02
N SER A 198 -8.74 -29.35 -2.24
CA SER A 198 -9.09 -29.38 -0.81
C SER A 198 -7.98 -28.80 0.09
N LYS A 199 -6.80 -28.53 -0.46
CA LYS A 199 -5.69 -27.88 0.27
C LYS A 199 -5.77 -26.37 0.17
N THR A 200 -5.62 -25.70 1.30
CA THR A 200 -5.44 -24.25 1.40
C THR A 200 -4.22 -23.83 0.56
N PRO A 201 -4.39 -22.99 -0.46
CA PRO A 201 -3.27 -22.54 -1.30
C PRO A 201 -2.39 -21.56 -0.52
N ARG A 202 -1.08 -21.56 -0.81
CA ARG A 202 -0.20 -20.53 -0.25
C ARG A 202 -0.41 -19.20 -0.97
N LEU A 203 -0.22 -18.08 -0.27
CA LEU A 203 -0.35 -16.74 -0.85
C LEU A 203 0.47 -16.56 -2.14
N LYS A 204 1.73 -17.02 -2.16
CA LYS A 204 2.59 -16.96 -3.37
C LYS A 204 2.04 -17.74 -4.57
N GLU A 205 1.31 -18.82 -4.32
CA GLU A 205 0.70 -19.65 -5.38
C GLU A 205 -0.53 -18.96 -5.95
N LEU A 206 -1.37 -18.38 -5.06
CA LEU A 206 -2.50 -17.53 -5.46
C LEU A 206 -2.02 -16.30 -6.23
N ALA A 207 -1.03 -15.57 -5.72
CA ALA A 207 -0.47 -14.38 -6.36
C ALA A 207 0.02 -14.69 -7.78
N LYS A 208 0.76 -15.80 -7.95
CA LYS A 208 1.27 -16.20 -9.25
C LYS A 208 0.15 -16.59 -10.20
N LYS A 209 -0.83 -17.37 -9.74
CA LYS A 209 -1.90 -17.88 -10.59
C LYS A 209 -2.92 -16.81 -10.95
N GLU A 210 -3.37 -16.05 -9.96
CA GLU A 210 -4.47 -15.10 -10.11
C GLU A 210 -3.99 -13.73 -10.56
N LEU A 211 -2.82 -13.27 -10.13
CA LEU A 211 -2.33 -11.94 -10.47
C LEU A 211 -1.16 -11.95 -11.46
N GLY A 212 -0.56 -13.12 -11.74
CA GLY A 212 0.67 -13.21 -12.53
C GLY A 212 1.91 -12.65 -11.81
N ILE A 213 1.82 -12.42 -10.50
CA ILE A 213 2.87 -11.78 -9.69
C ILE A 213 3.67 -12.85 -8.96
N THR A 214 5.00 -12.70 -8.94
CA THR A 214 5.86 -13.53 -8.09
C THR A 214 6.31 -12.74 -6.88
N ILE A 215 5.86 -13.17 -5.71
CA ILE A 215 6.28 -12.63 -4.41
C ILE A 215 7.20 -13.61 -3.68
N GLN A 216 7.81 -13.15 -2.58
CA GLN A 216 8.63 -14.00 -1.68
C GLN A 216 9.87 -14.60 -2.39
N LYS A 217 10.41 -13.90 -3.41
CA LYS A 217 11.74 -14.14 -3.98
C LYS A 217 12.74 -13.19 -3.31
N GLY A 218 13.08 -13.45 -2.05
CA GLY A 218 13.97 -12.58 -1.26
C GLY A 218 13.48 -12.42 0.18
N GLU A 219 13.68 -11.24 0.76
CA GLU A 219 13.16 -10.92 2.10
C GLU A 219 11.62 -10.84 2.09
N HIS A 220 10.98 -11.51 3.04
CA HIS A 220 9.54 -11.43 3.29
C HIS A 220 9.16 -10.07 3.87
N SER A 221 7.98 -9.56 3.50
CA SER A 221 7.51 -8.25 3.96
C SER A 221 6.00 -8.26 4.09
N SER A 222 5.51 -8.15 5.31
CA SER A 222 4.07 -8.03 5.59
C SER A 222 3.35 -6.98 4.76
N ALA A 223 3.97 -5.82 4.49
CA ALA A 223 3.36 -4.80 3.62
C ALA A 223 3.07 -5.31 2.19
N VAL A 224 3.95 -6.15 1.63
CA VAL A 224 3.78 -6.75 0.30
C VAL A 224 2.70 -7.82 0.33
N ASP A 225 2.68 -8.65 1.38
CA ASP A 225 1.70 -9.73 1.50
C ASP A 225 0.29 -9.17 1.77
N ALA A 226 0.16 -8.12 2.59
CA ALA A 226 -1.08 -7.36 2.76
C ALA A 226 -1.55 -6.69 1.45
N LEU A 227 -0.65 -6.08 0.68
CA LEU A 227 -0.96 -5.53 -0.65
C LEU A 227 -1.51 -6.61 -1.59
N VAL A 228 -0.88 -7.78 -1.63
CA VAL A 228 -1.33 -8.90 -2.48
C VAL A 228 -2.68 -9.41 -2.02
N CYS A 229 -2.95 -9.50 -0.72
CA CYS A 229 -4.27 -9.85 -0.20
C CYS A 229 -5.35 -8.88 -0.68
N MET A 230 -5.09 -7.57 -0.64
CA MET A 230 -6.00 -6.55 -1.18
C MET A 230 -6.22 -6.71 -2.70
N MET A 231 -5.16 -6.98 -3.46
CA MET A 231 -5.27 -7.22 -4.91
C MET A 231 -6.10 -8.48 -5.22
N LEU A 232 -5.91 -9.56 -4.46
CA LEU A 232 -6.70 -10.79 -4.59
C LEU A 232 -8.17 -10.55 -4.26
N TYR A 233 -8.45 -9.83 -3.16
CA TYR A 233 -9.80 -9.45 -2.79
C TYR A 233 -10.49 -8.68 -3.91
N ARG A 234 -9.88 -7.57 -4.38
CA ARG A 234 -10.45 -6.74 -5.46
C ARG A 234 -10.68 -7.51 -6.76
N LYS A 235 -9.79 -8.46 -7.09
CA LYS A 235 -9.99 -9.31 -8.27
C LYS A 235 -11.22 -10.22 -8.15
N HIS A 236 -11.54 -10.66 -6.93
CA HIS A 236 -12.62 -11.62 -6.64
C HIS A 236 -13.73 -11.03 -5.79
N GLU A 237 -13.94 -9.71 -5.85
CA GLU A 237 -14.94 -8.98 -5.05
C GLU A 237 -16.36 -9.52 -5.28
N SER A 238 -16.70 -9.92 -6.52
CA SER A 238 -17.97 -10.61 -6.84
C SER A 238 -18.17 -11.96 -6.14
N LYS A 239 -17.17 -12.46 -5.41
CA LYS A 239 -17.18 -13.72 -4.65
C LYS A 239 -16.81 -13.50 -3.19
N GLU A 240 -16.94 -12.29 -2.69
CA GLU A 240 -16.61 -11.88 -1.33
C GLU A 240 -17.13 -12.84 -0.25
N GLU A 241 -18.38 -13.30 -0.38
CA GLU A 241 -19.01 -14.24 0.57
C GLU A 241 -18.22 -15.54 0.75
N LYS A 242 -17.46 -15.98 -0.27
CA LYS A 242 -16.61 -17.18 -0.21
C LYS A 242 -15.33 -16.99 0.60
N MET A 243 -15.01 -15.75 0.95
CA MET A 243 -13.86 -15.40 1.78
C MET A 243 -14.26 -15.23 3.26
N ILE A 244 -15.54 -15.37 3.62
CA ILE A 244 -15.95 -15.28 5.03
C ILE A 244 -15.51 -16.58 5.75
N PRO A 245 -14.61 -16.52 6.74
CA PRO A 245 -14.19 -17.70 7.47
C PRO A 245 -15.25 -18.21 8.45
N ASP A 246 -15.14 -19.47 8.85
CA ASP A 246 -16.04 -20.09 9.83
C ASP A 246 -15.60 -19.87 11.30
N PHE A 247 -14.51 -19.13 11.53
CA PHE A 247 -13.89 -18.88 12.85
C PHE A 247 -14.04 -17.42 13.33
#